data_AF-A3D6S4-F1
#
_entry.id   AF-A3D6S4-F1
#
_cell.length_a   1.000
_cell.length_b   1.000
_cell.length_c   1.000
_cell.angle_alpha   90.00
_cell.angle_beta   90.00
_cell.angle_gamma   90.00
#
_symmetry.space_group_name_H-M   'P 1'
#
loop_
_entity.id
_entity.type
_entity.pdbx_description
1 polymer ?
#
loop_
_entity_poly.entity_id
_entity_poly.type
_entity_poly.pdbx_seq_one_letter_code
_entity_poly.pdbx_strand_id
1 'polypeptide(L)'
;MHIPRSASLIILSLALLSLPIRAEWMEASGEATIINGNTAQAREEAINQAVSYATLSTGIQISSEQQTSNGNLTQNNFAINRNAQAISIQLVSERIQGNKIYVSLRLDLNDDPTQQCPNGQLKAAILIPQAQIKDRTQLRYGQLSGFEEVISEKLGSVIEDYSSTGFSHTHAKELLDIKQDLVDIRGYRLPSWLSEITDSQYILQPQIMDISMEPVQATFLGFWDEAPLRQFQFKLSLYHGISGEEVWSKSYSTSAPWEFEEQAIIAPNTDRFWRSSYGKNITKLMQQATHDLDSTLNCRPLLGQVVSRQADRIILNLGRKHGIRVGDKFQVVLQQNLPDRLNEMRAVATKSRATVKIEQVSEESSTAVLLDQNAAYNVQINDIALKI
;
A
#
# COMPACT_ATOMS: atom_id res chain seq x y z
N MET A 1 0.32 -58.57 25.79
CA MET A 1 0.60 -57.11 25.74
C MET A 1 -0.39 -56.49 24.77
N HIS A 2 -1.55 -56.07 25.25
CA HIS A 2 -2.58 -55.44 24.43
C HIS A 2 -2.30 -53.95 24.35
N ILE A 3 -1.77 -53.50 23.21
CA ILE A 3 -1.68 -52.08 22.90
C ILE A 3 -3.13 -51.59 22.72
N PRO A 4 -3.61 -50.62 23.51
CA PRO A 4 -5.00 -50.19 23.43
C PRO A 4 -5.25 -49.49 22.09
N ARG A 5 -6.28 -49.94 21.36
CA ARG A 5 -6.72 -49.38 20.05
C ARG A 5 -6.98 -47.87 20.09
N SER A 6 -7.26 -47.31 21.25
CA SER A 6 -7.41 -45.88 21.49
C SER A 6 -6.10 -45.09 21.33
N ALA A 7 -4.94 -45.69 21.59
CA ALA A 7 -3.65 -45.02 21.39
C ALA A 7 -3.33 -44.81 19.90
N SER A 8 -3.70 -45.75 19.03
CA SER A 8 -3.50 -45.61 17.56
C SER A 8 -4.39 -44.52 16.94
N LEU A 9 -5.59 -44.29 17.47
CA LEU A 9 -6.49 -43.23 16.98
C LEU A 9 -6.02 -41.83 17.35
N ILE A 10 -5.43 -41.67 18.55
CA ILE A 10 -4.87 -40.39 18.99
C ILE A 10 -3.64 -40.02 18.17
N ILE A 11 -2.76 -41.00 17.88
CA ILE A 11 -1.56 -40.78 17.05
C ILE A 11 -1.95 -40.41 15.60
N LEU A 12 -3.01 -41.03 15.05
CA LEU A 12 -3.49 -40.70 13.70
C LEU A 12 -4.12 -39.30 13.64
N SER A 13 -4.80 -38.85 14.71
CA SER A 13 -5.37 -37.49 14.79
C SER A 13 -4.30 -36.39 14.91
N LEU A 14 -3.16 -36.68 15.54
CA LEU A 14 -2.06 -35.72 15.67
C LEU A 14 -1.27 -35.53 14.36
N ALA A 15 -1.24 -36.55 13.49
CA ALA A 15 -0.55 -36.48 12.20
C ALA A 15 -1.31 -35.64 11.15
N LEU A 16 -2.61 -35.38 11.36
CA LEU A 16 -3.47 -34.60 10.45
C LEU A 16 -3.48 -33.08 10.76
N LEU A 17 -2.77 -32.64 11.81
CA LEU A 17 -2.66 -31.24 12.25
C LEU A 17 -1.36 -30.54 11.84
N SER A 18 -0.57 -31.12 10.92
CA SER A 18 0.61 -30.47 10.36
C SER A 18 0.20 -29.34 9.39
N LEU A 19 -0.09 -28.16 9.95
CA LEU A 19 -0.18 -26.94 9.18
C LEU A 19 1.20 -26.65 8.56
N PRO A 20 1.32 -26.49 7.23
CA PRO A 20 2.57 -26.05 6.65
C PRO A 20 2.79 -24.60 7.08
N ILE A 21 3.76 -24.39 7.97
CA ILE A 21 4.32 -23.06 8.23
C ILE A 21 5.05 -22.68 6.93
N ARG A 22 4.42 -21.81 6.14
CA ARG A 22 5.08 -21.20 5.00
C ARG A 22 5.88 -20.02 5.53
N ALA A 23 7.19 -20.20 5.61
CA ALA A 23 8.09 -19.06 5.65
C ALA A 23 8.00 -18.37 4.29
N GLU A 24 7.48 -17.15 4.27
CA GLU A 24 7.36 -16.34 3.07
C GLU A 24 8.67 -15.56 2.90
N TRP A 25 9.50 -16.03 1.97
CA TRP A 25 10.75 -15.36 1.63
C TRP A 25 10.48 -14.39 0.48
N MET A 26 11.00 -13.17 0.58
CA MET A 26 10.90 -12.21 -0.52
C MET A 26 12.16 -12.26 -1.38
N GLU A 27 11.99 -12.29 -2.70
CA GLU A 27 13.10 -12.11 -3.65
C GLU A 27 13.06 -10.70 -4.23
N ALA A 28 14.21 -10.01 -4.19
CA ALA A 28 14.39 -8.68 -4.75
C ALA A 28 15.60 -8.67 -5.68
N SER A 29 15.50 -8.00 -6.83
CA SER A 29 16.59 -7.95 -7.81
C SER A 29 17.09 -6.52 -8.02
N GLY A 30 18.35 -6.38 -8.38
CA GLY A 30 18.99 -5.11 -8.69
C GLY A 30 20.04 -5.25 -9.78
N GLU A 31 20.43 -4.15 -10.41
CA GLU A 31 21.43 -4.09 -11.46
C GLU A 31 22.29 -2.83 -11.35
N ALA A 32 23.54 -2.89 -11.81
CA ALA A 32 24.39 -1.72 -11.87
C ALA A 32 25.37 -1.79 -13.04
N THR A 33 25.81 -0.62 -13.48
CA THR A 33 26.80 -0.52 -14.56
C THR A 33 28.20 -0.56 -13.99
N ILE A 34 29.05 -1.39 -14.58
CA ILE A 34 30.47 -1.53 -14.28
C ILE A 34 31.20 -0.36 -14.95
N ILE A 35 31.56 0.64 -14.15
CA ILE A 35 32.34 1.79 -14.60
C ILE A 35 33.82 1.53 -14.32
N ASN A 36 34.69 1.78 -15.31
CA ASN A 36 36.14 1.60 -15.20
C ASN A 36 36.60 0.20 -14.72
N GLY A 37 35.81 -0.83 -15.01
CA GLY A 37 36.08 -2.20 -14.58
C GLY A 37 35.85 -2.46 -13.08
N ASN A 38 35.31 -1.50 -12.33
CA ASN A 38 35.07 -1.64 -10.89
C ASN A 38 33.79 -2.46 -10.61
N THR A 39 33.92 -3.78 -10.70
CA THR A 39 32.84 -4.73 -10.42
C THR A 39 32.43 -4.77 -8.94
N ALA A 40 33.34 -4.45 -8.02
CA ALA A 40 33.04 -4.43 -6.59
C ALA A 40 32.05 -3.31 -6.24
N GLN A 41 32.30 -2.11 -6.76
CA GLN A 41 31.38 -0.98 -6.60
C GLN A 41 30.05 -1.24 -7.30
N ALA A 42 30.07 -1.74 -8.55
CA ALA A 42 28.84 -2.08 -9.25
C ALA A 42 28.01 -3.14 -8.50
N ARG A 43 28.66 -4.16 -7.91
CA ARG A 43 27.98 -5.15 -7.06
C ARG A 43 27.31 -4.50 -5.87
N GLU A 44 28.02 -3.60 -5.17
CA GLU A 44 27.46 -2.88 -4.03
C GLU A 44 26.25 -2.04 -4.43
N GLU A 45 26.33 -1.32 -5.55
CA GLU A 45 25.23 -0.54 -6.11
C GLU A 45 24.01 -1.42 -6.47
N ALA A 46 24.23 -2.57 -7.12
CA ALA A 46 23.17 -3.50 -7.49
C ALA A 46 22.49 -4.13 -6.26
N ILE A 47 23.26 -4.48 -5.23
CA ILE A 47 22.72 -4.98 -3.95
C ILE A 47 21.90 -3.90 -3.26
N ASN A 48 22.40 -2.66 -3.21
CA ASN A 48 21.68 -1.53 -2.61
C ASN A 48 20.37 -1.25 -3.34
N GLN A 49 20.33 -1.34 -4.67
CA GLN A 49 19.09 -1.23 -5.43
C GLN A 49 18.09 -2.32 -5.04
N ALA A 50 18.52 -3.59 -4.95
CA ALA A 50 17.65 -4.70 -4.60
C ALA A 50 17.07 -4.56 -3.18
N VAL A 51 17.90 -4.13 -2.22
CA VAL A 51 17.45 -3.82 -0.85
C VAL A 51 16.47 -2.66 -0.82
N SER A 52 16.74 -1.61 -1.59
CA SER A 52 15.86 -0.45 -1.68
C SER A 52 14.52 -0.79 -2.32
N TYR A 53 14.51 -1.63 -3.35
CA TYR A 53 13.28 -2.18 -3.94
C TYR A 53 12.47 -2.95 -2.90
N ALA A 54 13.12 -3.85 -2.14
CA ALA A 54 12.48 -4.58 -1.06
C ALA A 54 11.93 -3.66 0.04
N THR A 55 12.66 -2.61 0.39
CA THR A 55 12.23 -1.61 1.38
C THR A 55 10.97 -0.88 0.89
N LEU A 56 10.91 -0.52 -0.40
CA LEU A 56 9.74 0.16 -0.99
C LEU A 56 8.51 -0.77 -1.12
N SER A 57 8.70 -2.05 -1.44
CA SER A 57 7.59 -3.01 -1.55
C SER A 57 7.06 -3.46 -0.19
N THR A 58 7.94 -3.73 0.76
CA THR A 58 7.58 -4.20 2.11
C THR A 58 7.20 -3.07 3.06
N GLY A 59 7.76 -1.87 2.85
CA GLY A 59 7.76 -0.81 3.84
C GLY A 59 8.76 -1.04 5.00
N ILE A 60 9.53 -2.10 5.03
CA ILE A 60 10.42 -2.32 6.18
C ILE A 60 11.66 -1.43 6.03
N GLN A 61 12.02 -0.68 7.09
CA GLN A 61 13.24 0.13 7.10
C GLN A 61 14.47 -0.76 7.31
N ILE A 62 15.26 -0.95 6.26
CA ILE A 62 16.49 -1.76 6.32
C ILE A 62 17.70 -0.85 6.57
N SER A 63 18.20 -0.81 7.80
CA SER A 63 19.46 -0.13 8.14
C SER A 63 20.65 -1.08 7.99
N SER A 64 21.57 -0.80 7.05
CA SER A 64 22.82 -1.55 6.89
C SER A 64 23.99 -0.78 7.53
N GLU A 65 24.49 -1.23 8.68
CA GLU A 65 25.76 -0.76 9.23
C GLU A 65 26.90 -1.67 8.76
N GLN A 66 27.83 -1.12 7.97
CA GLN A 66 29.03 -1.83 7.52
C GLN A 66 30.16 -1.63 8.55
N GLN A 67 30.67 -2.73 9.12
CA GLN A 67 31.96 -2.70 9.82
C GLN A 67 33.09 -3.01 8.84
N THR A 68 33.92 -2.01 8.56
CA THR A 68 35.19 -2.22 7.84
C THR A 68 36.26 -2.66 8.84
N SER A 69 36.59 -3.94 8.87
CA SER A 69 37.77 -4.42 9.58
C SER A 69 38.91 -4.63 8.59
N ASN A 70 39.93 -3.76 8.66
CA ASN A 70 41.27 -3.96 8.10
C ASN A 70 41.39 -4.25 6.60
N GLY A 71 40.72 -3.46 5.74
CA GLY A 71 41.12 -3.35 4.32
C GLY A 71 40.97 -4.61 3.46
N ASN A 72 40.32 -5.66 3.98
CA ASN A 72 39.89 -6.82 3.20
C ASN A 72 38.39 -7.01 3.42
N LEU A 73 37.62 -6.94 2.34
CA LEU A 73 36.20 -7.30 2.31
C LEU A 73 36.07 -8.81 2.54
N THR A 74 36.05 -9.23 3.80
CA THR A 74 35.79 -10.63 4.15
C THR A 74 34.30 -10.91 4.05
N GLN A 75 33.97 -11.87 3.20
CA GLN A 75 32.64 -12.39 2.94
C GLN A 75 31.92 -12.93 4.18
N ASN A 76 30.60 -12.88 4.09
CA ASN A 76 29.64 -13.81 4.67
C ASN A 76 29.56 -13.90 6.20
N ASN A 77 29.21 -12.80 6.87
CA ASN A 77 28.33 -12.85 8.04
C ASN A 77 27.80 -11.45 8.37
N PHE A 78 26.55 -11.18 7.98
CA PHE A 78 25.80 -10.00 8.43
C PHE A 78 25.10 -10.37 9.74
N ALA A 79 25.72 -10.10 10.87
CA ALA A 79 25.09 -10.19 12.19
C ALA A 79 24.87 -8.78 12.74
N ILE A 80 23.62 -8.35 12.80
CA ILE A 80 23.21 -7.00 13.24
C ILE A 80 22.83 -7.05 14.72
N ASN A 81 23.32 -6.08 15.49
CA ASN A 81 23.09 -5.94 16.92
C ASN A 81 21.65 -5.49 17.25
N ARG A 82 21.17 -5.99 18.39
CA ARG A 82 19.83 -5.85 18.98
C ARG A 82 19.35 -4.40 19.06
N ASN A 83 18.35 -4.07 18.24
CA ASN A 83 17.20 -3.17 18.50
C ASN A 83 16.58 -2.60 17.21
N ALA A 84 17.06 -2.99 16.03
CA ALA A 84 16.35 -2.84 14.76
C ALA A 84 16.21 -4.22 14.11
N GLN A 85 15.00 -4.53 13.67
CA GLN A 85 14.54 -5.74 12.97
C GLN A 85 15.65 -6.45 12.17
N ALA A 86 16.04 -7.66 12.59
CA ALA A 86 17.09 -8.43 11.92
C ALA A 86 16.52 -9.14 10.67
N ILE A 87 16.54 -8.45 9.53
CA ILE A 87 16.31 -9.06 8.22
C ILE A 87 17.61 -9.71 7.75
N SER A 88 17.58 -11.01 7.48
CA SER A 88 18.74 -11.68 6.88
C SER A 88 18.68 -11.55 5.36
N ILE A 89 19.71 -10.96 4.75
CA ILE A 89 19.81 -10.76 3.30
C ILE A 89 20.81 -11.78 2.75
N GLN A 90 20.37 -12.58 1.78
CA GLN A 90 21.19 -13.58 1.10
C GLN A 90 21.29 -13.27 -0.39
N LEU A 91 22.50 -13.20 -0.93
CA LEU A 91 22.71 -13.11 -2.37
C LEU A 91 22.45 -14.48 -3.00
N VAL A 92 21.35 -14.61 -3.73
CA VAL A 92 20.92 -15.86 -4.40
C VAL A 92 21.61 -16.02 -5.74
N SER A 93 21.75 -14.93 -6.50
CA SER A 93 22.44 -14.97 -7.78
C SER A 93 23.14 -13.65 -8.10
N GLU A 94 24.28 -13.76 -8.78
CA GLU A 94 25.01 -12.66 -9.41
C GLU A 94 25.32 -13.08 -10.84
N ARG A 95 24.99 -12.23 -11.81
CA ARG A 95 25.34 -12.43 -13.22
C ARG A 95 25.90 -11.16 -13.81
N ILE A 96 26.97 -11.27 -14.59
CA ILE A 96 27.54 -10.15 -15.35
C ILE A 96 27.20 -10.37 -16.82
N GLN A 97 26.60 -9.37 -17.45
CA GLN A 97 26.28 -9.39 -18.87
C GLN A 97 26.67 -8.06 -19.50
N GLY A 98 27.69 -8.09 -20.35
CA GLY A 98 28.29 -6.88 -20.92
C GLY A 98 28.96 -6.03 -19.83
N ASN A 99 28.60 -4.75 -19.75
CA ASN A 99 29.07 -3.86 -18.69
C ASN A 99 28.14 -3.83 -17.48
N LYS A 100 27.10 -4.68 -17.38
CA LYS A 100 26.15 -4.66 -16.26
C LYS A 100 26.31 -5.87 -15.36
N ILE A 101 26.19 -5.66 -14.05
CA ILE A 101 26.00 -6.71 -13.05
C ILE A 101 24.52 -6.74 -12.65
N TYR A 102 23.97 -7.93 -12.46
CA TYR A 102 22.62 -8.15 -11.96
C TYR A 102 22.72 -9.06 -10.74
N VAL A 103 22.00 -8.71 -9.68
CA VAL A 103 21.93 -9.46 -8.44
C VAL A 103 20.50 -9.84 -8.12
N SER A 104 20.31 -11.01 -7.52
CA SER A 104 19.04 -11.39 -6.88
C SER A 104 19.32 -11.68 -5.41
N LEU A 105 18.55 -11.04 -4.54
CA LEU A 105 18.61 -11.17 -3.09
C LEU A 105 17.39 -11.92 -2.60
N ARG A 106 17.58 -12.76 -1.59
CA ARG A 106 16.52 -13.33 -0.76
C ARG A 106 16.55 -12.61 0.59
N LEU A 107 15.41 -12.09 0.99
CA LEU A 107 15.21 -11.45 2.28
C LEU A 107 14.39 -12.38 3.17
N ASP A 108 14.96 -12.72 4.31
CA ASP A 108 14.28 -13.40 5.39
C ASP A 108 13.63 -12.37 6.30
N LEU A 109 12.33 -12.20 6.12
CA LEU A 109 11.52 -11.38 7.00
C LEU A 109 11.10 -12.28 8.16
N ASN A 110 11.84 -12.20 9.27
CA ASN A 110 11.38 -12.83 10.50
C ASN A 110 10.15 -12.06 11.00
N ASP A 111 8.97 -12.53 10.62
CA ASP A 111 7.69 -12.13 11.21
C ASP A 111 7.69 -12.56 12.67
N ASP A 112 8.18 -11.70 13.56
CA ASP A 112 7.94 -11.89 14.99
C ASP A 112 6.50 -11.40 15.27
N PRO A 113 5.55 -12.30 15.61
CA PRO A 113 4.15 -11.93 15.87
C PRO A 113 3.98 -11.04 17.11
N THR A 114 5.05 -10.74 17.86
CA THR A 114 5.05 -9.79 18.97
C THR A 114 5.55 -8.38 18.60
N GLN A 115 5.89 -8.13 17.33
CA GLN A 115 6.41 -6.83 16.90
C GLN A 115 5.33 -5.74 16.88
N GLN A 116 5.44 -4.84 17.87
CA GLN A 116 4.85 -3.52 17.81
C GLN A 116 5.47 -2.73 16.66
N CYS A 117 4.67 -2.48 15.62
CA CYS A 117 5.01 -1.55 14.55
C CYS A 117 5.38 -0.18 15.16
N PRO A 118 6.35 0.55 14.59
CA PRO A 118 6.96 1.72 15.23
C PRO A 118 5.87 2.64 15.80
N ASN A 119 5.94 2.91 17.11
CA ASN A 119 4.98 3.78 17.79
C ASN A 119 5.13 5.22 17.30
N GLY A 120 4.44 5.54 16.20
CA GLY A 120 4.27 6.87 15.66
C GLY A 120 2.92 6.93 14.97
N GLN A 121 2.03 7.81 15.47
CA GLN A 121 0.73 8.10 14.86
C GLN A 121 0.90 8.89 13.56
N LEU A 122 1.60 8.32 12.59
CA LEU A 122 1.66 8.86 11.25
C LEU A 122 0.44 8.39 10.47
N LYS A 123 -0.13 9.29 9.67
CA LYS A 123 -1.25 8.97 8.79
C LYS A 123 -0.85 9.15 7.33
N ALA A 124 -1.25 8.21 6.50
CA ALA A 124 -1.10 8.31 5.06
C ALA A 124 -2.29 9.04 4.42
N ALA A 125 -2.01 9.93 3.46
CA ALA A 125 -3.02 10.48 2.57
C ALA A 125 -3.43 9.41 1.55
N ILE A 126 -4.75 9.20 1.42
CA ILE A 126 -5.35 8.17 0.56
C ILE A 126 -6.26 8.84 -0.47
N LEU A 127 -5.86 8.82 -1.74
CA LEU A 127 -6.68 9.25 -2.86
C LEU A 127 -7.83 8.26 -3.08
N ILE A 128 -9.06 8.77 -3.16
CA ILE A 128 -10.25 7.96 -3.47
C ILE A 128 -10.91 8.55 -4.73
N PRO A 129 -10.74 7.92 -5.90
CA PRO A 129 -11.40 8.36 -7.14
C PRO A 129 -12.88 7.96 -7.15
N GLN A 130 -13.58 8.30 -8.22
CA GLN A 130 -14.93 7.77 -8.47
C GLN A 130 -14.92 6.23 -8.51
N ALA A 131 -15.90 5.62 -7.84
CA ALA A 131 -16.07 4.19 -7.85
C ALA A 131 -16.40 3.72 -9.27
N GLN A 132 -15.84 2.59 -9.67
CA GLN A 132 -16.24 1.94 -10.91
C GLN A 132 -17.38 0.97 -10.61
N ILE A 133 -18.35 0.82 -11.51
CA ILE A 133 -19.41 -0.18 -11.38
C ILE A 133 -19.35 -1.17 -12.53
N LYS A 134 -19.39 -2.46 -12.21
CA LYS A 134 -19.27 -3.54 -13.20
C LYS A 134 -20.49 -3.62 -14.11
N ASP A 135 -21.69 -3.47 -13.56
CA ASP A 135 -22.96 -3.54 -14.30
C ASP A 135 -23.88 -2.38 -13.92
N ARG A 136 -23.88 -1.33 -14.74
CA ARG A 136 -24.73 -0.15 -14.56
C ARG A 136 -26.22 -0.47 -14.67
N THR A 137 -26.62 -1.58 -15.29
CA THR A 137 -28.05 -1.93 -15.41
C THR A 137 -28.68 -2.21 -14.05
N GLN A 138 -27.87 -2.59 -13.05
CA GLN A 138 -28.31 -2.83 -11.68
C GLN A 138 -28.66 -1.54 -10.90
N LEU A 139 -28.32 -0.35 -11.43
CA LEU A 139 -28.72 0.95 -10.86
C LEU A 139 -30.18 1.32 -11.19
N ARG A 140 -30.80 0.64 -12.16
CA ARG A 140 -32.15 0.96 -12.64
C ARG A 140 -33.19 0.86 -11.53
N TYR A 141 -33.09 -0.17 -10.69
CA TYR A 141 -34.01 -0.36 -9.57
C TYR A 141 -33.70 0.65 -8.46
N GLY A 142 -34.67 1.50 -8.14
CA GLY A 142 -34.48 2.67 -7.28
C GLY A 142 -33.89 3.91 -7.98
N GLN A 143 -33.56 3.83 -9.28
CA GLN A 143 -32.94 4.91 -10.07
C GLN A 143 -31.76 5.58 -9.34
N LEU A 144 -30.77 4.78 -8.94
CA LEU A 144 -29.62 5.22 -8.14
C LEU A 144 -28.61 6.04 -8.96
N SER A 145 -29.03 7.21 -9.43
CA SER A 145 -28.15 8.13 -10.16
C SER A 145 -27.03 8.64 -9.27
N GLY A 146 -25.80 8.71 -9.80
CA GLY A 146 -24.62 9.17 -9.06
C GLY A 146 -24.17 8.24 -7.94
N PHE A 147 -24.63 6.98 -7.93
CA PHE A 147 -24.28 6.03 -6.87
C PHE A 147 -22.78 5.81 -6.76
N GLU A 148 -22.07 5.77 -7.89
CA GLU A 148 -20.61 5.64 -7.94
C GLU A 148 -19.89 6.78 -7.19
N GLU A 149 -20.30 8.03 -7.43
CA GLU A 149 -19.77 9.22 -6.76
C GLU A 149 -20.07 9.16 -5.25
N VAL A 150 -21.32 8.91 -4.89
CA VAL A 150 -21.78 8.84 -3.50
C VAL A 150 -21.07 7.75 -2.71
N ILE A 151 -20.76 6.61 -3.34
CA ILE A 151 -20.00 5.53 -2.69
C ILE A 151 -18.58 5.98 -2.37
N SER A 152 -17.90 6.67 -3.30
CA SER A 152 -16.56 7.22 -3.05
C SER A 152 -16.58 8.31 -1.98
N GLU A 153 -17.55 9.22 -2.01
CA GLU A 153 -17.72 10.25 -0.97
C GLU A 153 -17.96 9.63 0.40
N LYS A 154 -18.84 8.63 0.48
CA LYS A 154 -19.12 7.94 1.74
C LYS A 154 -17.90 7.21 2.26
N LEU A 155 -17.17 6.51 1.38
CA LEU A 155 -15.94 5.82 1.74
C LEU A 155 -14.89 6.79 2.29
N GLY A 156 -14.71 7.96 1.67
CA GLY A 156 -13.82 9.01 2.15
C GLY A 156 -14.22 9.59 3.50
N SER A 157 -15.52 9.76 3.76
CA SER A 157 -16.01 10.14 5.09
C SER A 157 -15.73 9.07 6.14
N VAL A 158 -15.96 7.79 5.83
CA VAL A 158 -15.73 6.68 6.78
C VAL A 158 -14.22 6.52 7.06
N ILE A 159 -13.42 6.49 6.00
CA ILE A 159 -12.12 7.17 5.89
C ILE A 159 -11.64 7.99 7.09
N GLU A 160 -11.99 9.27 6.98
CA GLU A 160 -11.66 10.37 7.87
C GLU A 160 -12.10 10.12 9.32
N ASP A 161 -13.29 9.55 9.51
CA ASP A 161 -13.91 9.38 10.83
C ASP A 161 -13.34 8.21 11.63
N TYR A 162 -12.95 7.12 10.94
CA TYR A 162 -12.63 5.84 11.59
C TYR A 162 -11.18 5.37 11.41
N SER A 163 -10.45 5.85 10.40
CA SER A 163 -9.08 5.41 10.17
C SER A 163 -8.10 6.01 11.17
N SER A 164 -7.28 5.14 11.74
CA SER A 164 -6.17 5.47 12.63
C SER A 164 -4.85 5.72 11.89
N THR A 165 -4.69 5.13 10.71
CA THR A 165 -3.45 5.15 9.92
C THR A 165 -3.53 5.96 8.62
N GLY A 166 -4.70 6.52 8.31
CA GLY A 166 -4.91 7.28 7.09
C GLY A 166 -5.95 8.39 7.22
N PHE A 167 -6.04 9.20 6.17
CA PHE A 167 -7.08 10.19 5.94
C PHE A 167 -7.34 10.31 4.43
N SER A 168 -8.49 10.88 4.04
CA SER A 168 -8.92 10.82 2.64
C SER A 168 -8.62 12.11 1.86
N HIS A 169 -8.16 11.95 0.62
CA HIS A 169 -8.24 12.93 -0.45
C HIS A 169 -9.29 12.43 -1.46
N THR A 170 -10.53 12.88 -1.31
CA THR A 170 -11.65 12.34 -2.09
C THR A 170 -11.86 13.10 -3.40
N HIS A 171 -11.70 12.41 -4.52
CA HIS A 171 -11.94 12.89 -5.89
C HIS A 171 -13.07 12.07 -6.55
N ALA A 172 -14.24 12.03 -5.90
CA ALA A 172 -15.37 11.17 -6.26
C ALA A 172 -16.00 11.43 -7.65
N LYS A 173 -15.60 12.50 -8.33
CA LYS A 173 -16.03 12.86 -9.69
C LYS A 173 -15.01 12.47 -10.77
N GLU A 174 -13.80 12.10 -10.38
CA GLU A 174 -12.72 11.75 -11.29
C GLU A 174 -12.69 10.24 -11.49
N LEU A 175 -12.94 9.81 -12.73
CA LEU A 175 -12.78 8.42 -13.12
C LEU A 175 -11.31 8.14 -13.40
N LEU A 176 -10.75 7.20 -12.65
CA LEU A 176 -9.44 6.64 -12.97
C LEU A 176 -9.63 5.34 -13.73
N ASP A 177 -9.26 5.34 -15.00
CA ASP A 177 -9.20 4.12 -15.79
C ASP A 177 -7.84 3.47 -15.64
N ILE A 178 -7.68 2.70 -14.56
CA ILE A 178 -6.49 1.89 -14.30
C ILE A 178 -6.38 0.74 -15.33
N LYS A 179 -7.42 0.49 -16.14
CA LYS A 179 -7.59 -0.73 -16.94
C LYS A 179 -7.35 -0.59 -18.44
N GLN A 180 -7.12 0.59 -19.03
CA GLN A 180 -7.16 0.66 -20.51
C GLN A 180 -5.90 1.05 -21.31
N ASP A 181 -4.86 1.70 -20.75
CA ASP A 181 -3.67 2.03 -21.58
C ASP A 181 -2.31 1.55 -21.03
N LEU A 182 -2.31 0.72 -19.99
CA LEU A 182 -1.07 0.16 -19.37
C LEU A 182 -1.00 -1.37 -19.44
N VAL A 183 -1.88 -2.00 -20.23
CA VAL A 183 -2.17 -3.44 -20.13
C VAL A 183 -1.29 -4.34 -21.00
N ASP A 184 -0.47 -3.83 -21.92
CA ASP A 184 0.16 -4.76 -22.87
C ASP A 184 1.48 -5.41 -22.42
N ILE A 185 2.03 -5.14 -21.21
CA ILE A 185 3.19 -5.93 -20.75
C ILE A 185 3.28 -6.10 -19.22
N ARG A 186 2.56 -7.10 -18.68
CA ARG A 186 2.90 -7.87 -17.45
C ARG A 186 3.51 -7.10 -16.25
N GLY A 187 2.96 -5.95 -15.89
CA GLY A 187 3.35 -5.20 -14.69
C GLY A 187 2.27 -4.23 -14.23
N TYR A 188 1.69 -4.49 -13.05
CA TYR A 188 0.70 -3.66 -12.37
C TYR A 188 1.23 -2.25 -12.17
N ARG A 189 0.76 -1.22 -12.90
CA ARG A 189 1.10 0.16 -12.57
C ARG A 189 0.02 1.17 -12.87
N LEU A 190 -0.14 2.09 -11.92
CA LEU A 190 -0.76 3.39 -12.11
C LEU A 190 0.24 4.35 -12.76
N PRO A 191 -0.21 5.34 -13.54
CA PRO A 191 0.66 6.40 -14.02
C PRO A 191 1.31 7.17 -12.85
N SER A 192 2.63 7.41 -12.90
CA SER A 192 3.37 8.11 -11.83
C SER A 192 2.84 9.52 -11.54
N TRP A 193 2.27 10.19 -12.55
CA TRP A 193 1.70 11.54 -12.42
C TRP A 193 0.54 11.61 -11.43
N LEU A 194 -0.18 10.50 -11.20
CA LEU A 194 -1.38 10.51 -10.37
C LEU A 194 -1.05 10.73 -8.88
N SER A 195 0.09 10.19 -8.42
CA SER A 195 0.62 10.47 -7.08
C SER A 195 1.19 11.90 -6.98
N GLU A 196 1.78 12.40 -8.07
CA GLU A 196 2.38 13.74 -8.14
C GLU A 196 1.33 14.87 -8.11
N ILE A 197 0.15 14.64 -8.68
CA ILE A 197 -0.93 15.66 -8.71
C ILE A 197 -1.74 15.67 -7.40
N THR A 198 -1.86 14.54 -6.72
CA THR A 198 -2.81 14.39 -5.60
C THR A 198 -2.16 14.43 -4.21
N ASP A 199 -0.83 14.59 -4.14
CA ASP A 199 -0.04 14.60 -2.90
C ASP A 199 -0.39 13.44 -1.94
N SER A 200 -0.81 12.30 -2.50
CA SER A 200 -1.33 11.15 -1.75
C SER A 200 -0.32 10.00 -1.78
N GLN A 201 -0.08 9.36 -0.63
CA GLN A 201 0.84 8.21 -0.56
C GLN A 201 0.21 6.93 -1.11
N TYR A 202 -1.11 6.84 -1.09
CA TYR A 202 -1.85 5.69 -1.62
C TYR A 202 -3.05 6.10 -2.45
N ILE A 203 -3.47 5.19 -3.33
CA ILE A 203 -4.67 5.32 -4.15
C ILE A 203 -5.55 4.12 -3.86
N LEU A 204 -6.76 4.36 -3.34
CA LEU A 204 -7.73 3.34 -2.99
C LEU A 204 -8.85 3.32 -4.02
N GLN A 205 -8.76 2.40 -4.99
CA GLN A 205 -9.77 2.26 -6.05
C GLN A 205 -10.97 1.45 -5.56
N PRO A 206 -12.19 2.03 -5.54
CA PRO A 206 -13.41 1.27 -5.32
C PRO A 206 -13.97 0.71 -6.63
N GLN A 207 -14.40 -0.56 -6.59
CA GLN A 207 -15.12 -1.25 -7.66
C GLN A 207 -16.40 -1.90 -7.10
N ILE A 208 -17.56 -1.39 -7.48
CA ILE A 208 -18.88 -1.96 -7.20
C ILE A 208 -19.08 -3.17 -8.13
N MET A 209 -19.10 -4.36 -7.54
CA MET A 209 -19.13 -5.63 -8.25
C MET A 209 -20.55 -6.15 -8.47
N ASP A 210 -21.43 -5.97 -7.47
CA ASP A 210 -22.83 -6.40 -7.52
C ASP A 210 -23.71 -5.55 -6.60
N ILE A 211 -24.82 -5.03 -7.14
CA ILE A 211 -25.90 -4.36 -6.40
C ILE A 211 -27.28 -4.88 -6.83
N SER A 212 -27.33 -6.11 -7.34
CA SER A 212 -28.53 -6.80 -7.79
C SER A 212 -29.54 -6.99 -6.65
N MET A 213 -30.80 -7.20 -7.03
CA MET A 213 -31.83 -7.62 -6.08
C MET A 213 -32.17 -9.09 -6.27
N GLU A 214 -32.40 -9.77 -5.16
CA GLU A 214 -33.02 -11.07 -5.16
C GLU A 214 -34.48 -10.98 -5.64
N PRO A 215 -35.02 -12.06 -6.25
CA PRO A 215 -36.44 -12.13 -6.58
C PRO A 215 -37.32 -11.95 -5.34
N VAL A 216 -38.43 -11.24 -5.49
CA VAL A 216 -39.45 -11.12 -4.44
C VAL A 216 -39.99 -12.52 -4.13
N GLN A 217 -39.95 -12.91 -2.85
CA GLN A 217 -40.56 -14.15 -2.38
C GLN A 217 -41.94 -13.82 -1.80
N ALA A 218 -42.99 -14.35 -2.44
CA ALA A 218 -44.35 -14.23 -1.91
C ALA A 218 -44.53 -15.19 -0.71
N THR A 219 -45.05 -14.70 0.42
CA THR A 219 -45.35 -15.55 1.58
C THR A 219 -46.68 -16.31 1.41
N PHE A 220 -46.99 -17.21 2.36
CA PHE A 220 -48.16 -18.11 2.32
C PHE A 220 -49.44 -17.42 1.82
N LEU A 221 -50.01 -17.96 0.72
CA LEU A 221 -51.22 -17.49 0.02
C LEU A 221 -51.13 -16.13 -0.71
N GLY A 222 -49.97 -15.48 -0.79
CA GLY A 222 -49.79 -14.25 -1.58
C GLY A 222 -50.40 -12.98 -0.96
N PHE A 223 -50.65 -12.98 0.35
CA PHE A 223 -51.25 -11.83 1.04
C PHE A 223 -50.23 -10.74 1.43
N TRP A 224 -48.93 -11.06 1.43
CA TRP A 224 -47.85 -10.15 1.79
C TRP A 224 -46.61 -10.48 0.94
N ASP A 225 -45.94 -9.46 0.43
CA ASP A 225 -44.63 -9.58 -0.19
C ASP A 225 -43.55 -9.16 0.82
N GLU A 226 -42.54 -9.99 1.03
CA GLU A 226 -41.37 -9.58 1.80
C GLU A 226 -40.52 -8.60 0.98
N ALA A 227 -39.95 -7.59 1.64
CA ALA A 227 -39.05 -6.67 0.98
C ALA A 227 -37.84 -7.45 0.40
N PRO A 228 -37.58 -7.38 -0.91
CA PRO A 228 -36.54 -8.18 -1.54
C PRO A 228 -35.17 -7.79 -0.98
N LEU A 229 -34.27 -8.77 -0.86
CA LEU A 229 -32.89 -8.49 -0.47
C LEU A 229 -32.15 -7.84 -1.64
N ARG A 230 -31.52 -6.70 -1.38
CA ARG A 230 -30.56 -6.09 -2.30
C ARG A 230 -29.15 -6.41 -1.87
N GLN A 231 -28.34 -6.89 -2.80
CA GLN A 231 -26.92 -7.17 -2.61
C GLN A 231 -26.13 -5.86 -2.63
N PHE A 232 -24.98 -5.86 -1.97
CA PHE A 232 -23.92 -4.87 -2.17
C PHE A 232 -22.58 -5.58 -2.02
N GLN A 233 -21.91 -5.78 -3.14
CA GLN A 233 -20.56 -6.29 -3.21
C GLN A 233 -19.65 -5.23 -3.81
N PHE A 234 -18.56 -4.91 -3.12
CA PHE A 234 -17.53 -4.02 -3.64
C PHE A 234 -16.14 -4.57 -3.35
N LYS A 235 -15.22 -4.31 -4.28
CA LYS A 235 -13.80 -4.58 -4.17
C LYS A 235 -13.07 -3.27 -3.93
N LEU A 236 -12.14 -3.29 -2.99
CA LEU A 236 -11.15 -2.23 -2.82
C LEU A 236 -9.78 -2.75 -3.24
N SER A 237 -9.07 -1.96 -4.03
CA SER A 237 -7.65 -2.17 -4.37
C SER A 237 -6.85 -0.95 -3.93
N LEU A 238 -5.84 -1.15 -3.08
CA LEU A 238 -4.94 -0.12 -2.59
C LEU A 238 -3.63 -0.20 -3.36
N TYR A 239 -3.24 0.92 -3.97
CA TYR A 239 -2.00 1.06 -4.72
C TYR A 239 -1.06 2.03 -4.03
N HIS A 240 0.24 1.72 -4.03
CA HIS A 240 1.26 2.61 -3.50
C HIS A 240 1.59 3.71 -4.53
N GLY A 241 1.53 4.99 -4.13
CA GLY A 241 1.68 6.14 -5.03
C GLY A 241 3.02 6.21 -5.75
N ILE A 242 4.11 5.86 -5.06
CA ILE A 242 5.47 5.86 -5.62
C ILE A 242 5.75 4.64 -6.52
N SER A 243 5.49 3.41 -6.04
CA SER A 243 5.85 2.19 -6.78
C SER A 243 4.79 1.76 -7.81
N GLY A 244 3.55 2.23 -7.67
CA GLY A 244 2.40 1.82 -8.48
C GLY A 244 1.88 0.40 -8.19
N GLU A 245 2.43 -0.28 -7.19
CA GLU A 245 2.10 -1.67 -6.84
C GLU A 245 0.74 -1.77 -6.13
N GLU A 246 -0.06 -2.80 -6.45
CA GLU A 246 -1.24 -3.18 -5.66
C GLU A 246 -0.77 -3.85 -4.36
N VAL A 247 -0.69 -3.07 -3.28
CA VAL A 247 -0.19 -3.54 -1.98
C VAL A 247 -1.25 -4.27 -1.15
N TRP A 248 -2.52 -4.10 -1.51
CA TRP A 248 -3.65 -4.77 -0.87
C TRP A 248 -4.88 -4.76 -1.76
N SER A 249 -5.65 -5.83 -1.72
CA SER A 249 -6.94 -5.90 -2.40
C SER A 249 -7.88 -6.85 -1.67
N LYS A 250 -9.10 -6.41 -1.40
CA LYS A 250 -10.11 -7.22 -0.71
C LYS A 250 -11.52 -6.94 -1.22
N SER A 251 -12.32 -7.99 -1.30
CA SER A 251 -13.74 -7.91 -1.66
C SER A 251 -14.59 -8.06 -0.42
N TYR A 252 -15.66 -7.28 -0.37
CA TYR A 252 -16.62 -7.22 0.72
C TYR A 252 -18.02 -7.41 0.17
N SER A 253 -18.88 -8.07 0.93
CA SER A 253 -20.28 -8.26 0.57
C SER A 253 -21.18 -8.06 1.78
N THR A 254 -22.35 -7.49 1.52
CA THR A 254 -23.47 -7.45 2.45
C THR A 254 -24.76 -7.49 1.65
N SER A 255 -25.87 -7.70 2.34
CA SER A 255 -27.20 -7.55 1.78
C SER A 255 -28.12 -6.94 2.83
N ALA A 256 -29.22 -6.35 2.38
CA ALA A 256 -30.28 -5.88 3.27
C ALA A 256 -31.62 -5.87 2.54
N PRO A 257 -32.74 -5.94 3.28
CA PRO A 257 -34.05 -5.67 2.71
C PRO A 257 -34.09 -4.29 2.04
N TRP A 258 -34.65 -4.23 0.84
CA TRP A 258 -34.89 -2.98 0.12
C TRP A 258 -36.20 -2.34 0.59
N GLU A 259 -36.09 -1.42 1.55
CA GLU A 259 -37.23 -0.81 2.27
C GLU A 259 -37.99 0.27 1.47
N PHE A 260 -37.67 0.44 0.20
CA PHE A 260 -38.30 1.46 -0.66
C PHE A 260 -39.31 0.83 -1.61
N GLU A 261 -40.36 1.58 -1.95
CA GLU A 261 -41.35 1.16 -2.94
C GLU A 261 -40.70 0.86 -4.30
N GLU A 262 -41.31 -0.05 -5.06
CA GLU A 262 -40.76 -0.55 -6.33
C GLU A 262 -40.49 0.54 -7.36
N GLN A 263 -41.42 1.48 -7.51
CA GLN A 263 -41.30 2.64 -8.41
C GLN A 263 -40.56 3.84 -7.82
N ALA A 264 -40.03 3.75 -6.60
CA ALA A 264 -39.41 4.90 -5.95
C ALA A 264 -38.11 5.34 -6.65
N ILE A 265 -37.94 6.67 -6.78
CA ILE A 265 -36.66 7.28 -7.16
C ILE A 265 -35.93 7.63 -5.87
N ILE A 266 -34.78 7.00 -5.64
CA ILE A 266 -34.00 7.16 -4.42
C ILE A 266 -32.70 7.86 -4.74
N ALA A 267 -32.54 9.08 -4.24
CA ALA A 267 -31.31 9.85 -4.35
C ALA A 267 -30.28 9.32 -3.32
N PRO A 268 -29.16 8.70 -3.75
CA PRO A 268 -28.22 8.06 -2.82
C PRO A 268 -27.46 9.06 -1.93
N ASN A 269 -27.35 10.31 -2.35
CA ASN A 269 -26.71 11.40 -1.61
C ASN A 269 -27.57 11.94 -0.44
N THR A 270 -28.74 11.34 -0.18
CA THR A 270 -29.64 11.80 0.88
C THR A 270 -29.55 10.95 2.13
N ASP A 271 -29.80 11.59 3.28
CA ASP A 271 -29.95 10.89 4.56
C ASP A 271 -30.99 9.78 4.54
N ARG A 272 -32.06 9.92 3.74
CA ARG A 272 -33.11 8.91 3.61
C ARG A 272 -32.54 7.57 3.15
N PHE A 273 -31.61 7.60 2.20
CA PHE A 273 -30.90 6.41 1.75
C PHE A 273 -30.04 5.83 2.87
N TRP A 274 -29.20 6.66 3.51
CA TRP A 274 -28.25 6.20 4.54
C TRP A 274 -28.88 5.74 5.86
N ARG A 275 -30.12 6.17 6.16
CA ARG A 275 -30.88 5.68 7.34
C ARG A 275 -31.61 4.35 7.09
N SER A 276 -31.78 3.94 5.83
CA SER A 276 -32.36 2.64 5.50
C SER A 276 -31.47 1.48 5.96
N SER A 277 -32.03 0.29 6.07
CA SER A 277 -31.27 -0.93 6.37
C SER A 277 -30.13 -1.16 5.36
N TYR A 278 -30.38 -0.89 4.07
CA TYR A 278 -29.36 -1.02 3.02
C TYR A 278 -28.20 -0.03 3.20
N GLY A 279 -28.49 1.27 3.37
CA GLY A 279 -27.46 2.28 3.60
C GLY A 279 -26.64 2.06 4.88
N LYS A 280 -27.30 1.60 5.96
CA LYS A 280 -26.63 1.24 7.22
C LYS A 280 -25.70 0.04 7.05
N ASN A 281 -26.12 -1.01 6.34
CA ASN A 281 -25.27 -2.17 6.11
C ASN A 281 -24.06 -1.84 5.23
N ILE A 282 -24.24 -1.00 4.19
CA ILE A 282 -23.11 -0.47 3.40
C ILE A 282 -22.13 0.31 4.29
N THR A 283 -22.63 1.19 5.15
CA THR A 283 -21.78 1.97 6.06
C THR A 283 -20.97 1.07 7.00
N LYS A 284 -21.60 0.04 7.59
CA LYS A 284 -20.90 -0.94 8.43
C LYS A 284 -19.84 -1.72 7.66
N LEU A 285 -20.14 -2.08 6.41
CA LEU A 285 -19.19 -2.78 5.53
C LEU A 285 -17.98 -1.89 5.21
N MET A 286 -18.18 -0.60 4.97
CA MET A 286 -17.10 0.38 4.77
C MET A 286 -16.26 0.59 6.03
N GLN A 287 -16.87 0.58 7.23
CA GLN A 287 -16.15 0.65 8.50
C GLN A 287 -15.26 -0.58 8.70
N GLN A 288 -15.77 -1.77 8.41
CA GLN A 288 -14.97 -2.99 8.41
C GLN A 288 -13.82 -2.90 7.41
N ALA A 289 -14.07 -2.41 6.19
CA ALA A 289 -13.04 -2.23 5.18
C ALA A 289 -11.95 -1.23 5.62
N THR A 290 -12.34 -0.17 6.34
CA THR A 290 -11.41 0.82 6.91
C THR A 290 -10.53 0.19 8.00
N HIS A 291 -11.08 -0.70 8.83
CA HIS A 291 -10.28 -1.42 9.83
C HIS A 291 -9.26 -2.39 9.21
N ASP A 292 -9.64 -3.09 8.13
CA ASP A 292 -8.74 -3.96 7.38
C ASP A 292 -7.63 -3.15 6.67
N LEU A 293 -7.99 -1.98 6.14
CA LEU A 293 -7.05 -1.02 5.56
C LEU A 293 -6.04 -0.53 6.60
N ASP A 294 -6.51 -0.17 7.80
CA ASP A 294 -5.63 0.24 8.90
C ASP A 294 -4.63 -0.86 9.28
N SER A 295 -5.09 -2.10 9.36
CA SER A 295 -4.24 -3.26 9.64
C SER A 295 -3.14 -3.45 8.59
N THR A 296 -3.40 -3.05 7.34
CA THR A 296 -2.43 -3.11 6.23
C THR A 296 -1.42 -1.96 6.30
N LEU A 297 -1.87 -0.75 6.69
CA LEU A 297 -1.05 0.45 6.69
C LEU A 297 -0.22 0.63 7.97
N ASN A 298 -0.68 0.09 9.11
CA ASN A 298 -0.05 0.29 10.42
C ASN A 298 1.44 -0.10 10.49
N CYS A 299 1.87 -1.04 9.66
CA CYS A 299 3.24 -1.55 9.65
C CYS A 299 4.02 -1.10 8.41
N ARG A 300 3.47 -0.14 7.65
CA ARG A 300 4.12 0.48 6.52
C ARG A 300 4.62 1.89 6.90
N PRO A 301 5.83 2.28 6.48
CA PRO A 301 6.43 3.55 6.80
C PRO A 301 5.76 4.60 5.94
N LEU A 302 5.55 5.78 6.50
CA LEU A 302 5.08 6.90 5.72
C LEU A 302 6.22 7.45 4.87
N LEU A 303 6.11 7.25 3.55
CA LEU A 303 7.08 7.77 2.58
C LEU A 303 6.61 9.13 2.07
N GLY A 304 7.38 10.17 2.36
CA GLY A 304 7.20 11.49 1.76
C GLY A 304 7.97 11.62 0.45
N GLN A 305 7.64 12.62 -0.35
CA GLN A 305 8.39 13.01 -1.54
C GLN A 305 8.76 14.49 -1.49
N VAL A 306 9.92 14.81 -2.07
CA VAL A 306 10.35 16.19 -2.31
C VAL A 306 9.53 16.76 -3.46
N VAL A 307 8.63 17.69 -3.17
CA VAL A 307 7.79 18.35 -4.20
C VAL A 307 8.38 19.66 -4.69
N SER A 308 9.29 20.26 -3.93
CA SER A 308 9.99 21.48 -4.33
C SER A 308 11.34 21.59 -3.65
N ARG A 309 12.27 22.32 -4.28
CA ARG A 309 13.60 22.60 -3.75
C ARG A 309 14.03 24.02 -4.08
N GLN A 310 14.56 24.70 -3.07
CA GLN A 310 15.21 26.00 -3.19
C GLN A 310 16.48 26.02 -2.32
N ALA A 311 17.65 25.95 -2.97
CA ALA A 311 18.96 25.89 -2.31
C ALA A 311 19.06 24.75 -1.27
N ASP A 312 19.16 25.10 0.01
CA ASP A 312 19.26 24.20 1.17
C ASP A 312 17.89 23.86 1.80
N ARG A 313 16.80 24.31 1.18
CA ARG A 313 15.44 24.08 1.64
C ARG A 313 14.68 23.21 0.65
N ILE A 314 13.88 22.30 1.18
CA ILE A 314 12.98 21.45 0.41
C ILE A 314 11.58 21.49 0.99
N ILE A 315 10.59 21.23 0.14
CA ILE A 315 9.20 21.02 0.55
C ILE A 315 8.90 19.53 0.42
N LEU A 316 8.38 18.93 1.49
CA LEU A 316 7.87 17.57 1.52
C LEU A 316 6.34 17.60 1.48
N ASN A 317 5.72 16.67 0.75
CA ASN A 317 4.27 16.44 0.77
C ASN A 317 3.77 15.74 2.05
N LEU A 318 4.39 16.07 3.19
CA LEU A 318 4.01 15.58 4.51
C LEU A 318 3.81 16.77 5.45
N GLY A 319 2.64 16.86 6.07
CA GLY A 319 2.19 17.97 6.92
C GLY A 319 1.64 17.55 8.29
N ARG A 320 0.88 18.44 8.95
CA ARG A 320 0.28 18.15 10.27
C ARG A 320 -0.70 16.99 10.23
N LYS A 321 -1.52 16.86 9.18
CA LYS A 321 -2.46 15.73 9.02
C LYS A 321 -1.75 14.38 9.00
N HIS A 322 -0.52 14.37 8.49
CA HIS A 322 0.35 13.20 8.43
C HIS A 322 1.04 12.89 9.78
N GLY A 323 0.93 13.78 10.76
CA GLY A 323 1.59 13.68 12.06
C GLY A 323 2.98 14.33 12.13
N ILE A 324 3.37 15.13 11.11
CA ILE A 324 4.68 15.80 11.06
C ILE A 324 4.71 17.02 11.96
N ARG A 325 5.85 17.21 12.64
CA ARG A 325 6.08 18.30 13.59
C ARG A 325 7.37 19.04 13.27
N VAL A 326 7.41 20.32 13.64
CA VAL A 326 8.65 21.10 13.60
C VAL A 326 9.71 20.42 14.46
N GLY A 327 10.91 20.25 13.90
CA GLY A 327 12.02 19.57 14.54
C GLY A 327 12.18 18.10 14.18
N ASP A 328 11.17 17.46 13.56
CA ASP A 328 11.29 16.11 13.01
C ASP A 328 12.47 16.03 12.03
N LYS A 329 13.12 14.87 11.96
CA LYS A 329 14.23 14.61 11.03
C LYS A 329 13.82 13.56 10.01
N PHE A 330 14.33 13.72 8.80
CA PHE A 330 14.10 12.79 7.71
C PHE A 330 15.41 12.44 7.02
N GLN A 331 15.56 11.19 6.65
CA GLN A 331 16.53 10.73 5.68
C GLN A 331 15.92 10.89 4.28
N VAL A 332 16.61 11.62 3.40
CA VAL A 332 16.24 11.72 1.99
C VAL A 332 17.02 10.68 1.20
N VAL A 333 16.31 9.94 0.35
CA VAL A 333 16.78 8.84 -0.47
C VAL A 333 16.50 9.19 -1.94
N LEU A 334 17.52 9.06 -2.79
CA LEU A 334 17.41 9.44 -4.20
C LEU A 334 16.45 8.51 -4.92
N GLN A 335 15.41 9.05 -5.54
CA GLN A 335 14.53 8.27 -6.41
C GLN A 335 15.10 8.27 -7.84
N GLN A 336 15.65 7.15 -8.27
CA GLN A 336 16.06 6.96 -9.66
C GLN A 336 15.01 6.14 -10.39
N ASN A 337 14.68 6.56 -11.60
CA ASN A 337 13.87 5.75 -12.50
C ASN A 337 14.82 4.94 -13.39
N LEU A 338 14.87 3.62 -13.18
CA LEU A 338 15.72 2.70 -13.95
C LEU A 338 14.87 1.89 -14.93
N PRO A 339 15.23 1.80 -16.22
CA PRO A 339 14.48 0.99 -17.18
C PRO A 339 14.61 -0.50 -16.81
N ASP A 340 13.50 -1.21 -16.72
CA ASP A 340 13.51 -2.66 -16.55
C ASP A 340 13.70 -3.41 -17.88
N ARG A 341 13.60 -4.74 -17.83
CA ARG A 341 13.77 -5.62 -19.00
C ARG A 341 12.81 -5.32 -20.16
N LEU A 342 11.75 -4.57 -19.92
CA LEU A 342 10.72 -4.18 -20.88
C LEU A 342 10.84 -2.69 -21.27
N ASN A 343 11.91 -2.02 -20.85
CA ASN A 343 12.14 -0.59 -21.03
C ASN A 343 11.13 0.30 -20.26
N GLU A 344 10.47 -0.26 -19.24
CA GLU A 344 9.58 0.46 -18.32
C GLU A 344 10.38 1.06 -17.17
N MET A 345 10.07 2.30 -16.79
CA MET A 345 10.82 3.00 -15.75
C MET A 345 10.43 2.52 -14.33
N ARG A 346 11.41 2.09 -13.53
CA ARG A 346 11.24 1.63 -12.14
C ARG A 346 11.81 2.64 -11.16
N ALA A 347 10.96 3.16 -10.26
CA ALA A 347 11.42 3.90 -9.10
C ALA A 347 12.28 3.01 -8.20
N VAL A 348 13.52 3.43 -7.96
CA VAL A 348 14.52 2.75 -7.16
C VAL A 348 15.11 3.79 -6.22
N ALA A 349 14.99 3.51 -4.92
CA ALA A 349 15.72 4.28 -3.92
C ALA A 349 17.22 3.95 -4.03
N THR A 350 18.08 4.95 -4.06
CA THR A 350 19.54 4.77 -4.00
C THR A 350 20.11 5.53 -2.82
N LYS A 351 21.27 5.11 -2.32
CA LYS A 351 21.88 5.65 -1.09
C LYS A 351 22.09 7.16 -1.22
N SER A 352 21.23 7.94 -0.57
CA SER A 352 21.47 9.35 -0.30
C SER A 352 21.66 9.55 1.19
N ARG A 353 22.69 10.31 1.53
CA ARG A 353 23.10 10.61 2.91
C ARG A 353 22.55 11.96 3.38
N ALA A 354 21.62 12.56 2.65
CA ALA A 354 21.04 13.83 3.02
C ALA A 354 20.05 13.63 4.18
N THR A 355 20.36 14.23 5.33
CA THR A 355 19.40 14.37 6.42
C THR A 355 18.83 15.77 6.39
N VAL A 356 17.51 15.87 6.53
CA VAL A 356 16.81 17.15 6.64
C VAL A 356 16.10 17.27 7.98
N LYS A 357 15.88 18.50 8.42
CA LYS A 357 15.11 18.82 9.62
C LYS A 357 13.94 19.72 9.28
N ILE A 358 12.76 19.37 9.76
CA ILE A 358 11.54 20.17 9.55
C ILE A 358 11.66 21.49 10.30
N GLU A 359 11.52 22.60 9.57
CA GLU A 359 11.52 23.96 10.14
C GLU A 359 10.10 24.53 10.21
N GLN A 360 9.28 24.24 9.20
CA GLN A 360 7.90 24.72 9.13
C GLN A 360 6.97 23.59 8.67
N VAL A 361 5.73 23.62 9.15
CA VAL A 361 4.70 22.63 8.81
C VAL A 361 3.40 23.35 8.50
N SER A 362 2.77 22.99 7.38
CA SER A 362 1.39 23.32 7.01
C SER A 362 0.49 22.11 7.28
N GLU A 363 -0.81 22.20 7.00
CA GLU A 363 -1.69 21.04 7.18
C GLU A 363 -1.26 19.83 6.32
N GLU A 364 -0.78 20.07 5.11
CA GLU A 364 -0.54 19.03 4.10
C GLU A 364 0.93 18.87 3.70
N SER A 365 1.76 19.89 3.93
CA SER A 365 3.17 19.91 3.55
C SER A 365 4.08 20.42 4.66
N SER A 366 5.39 20.27 4.47
CA SER A 366 6.39 20.80 5.40
C SER A 366 7.61 21.32 4.65
N THR A 367 8.24 22.36 5.20
CA THR A 367 9.52 22.88 4.73
C THR A 367 10.63 22.34 5.63
N ALA A 368 11.61 21.69 5.02
CA ALA A 368 12.76 21.11 5.69
C ALA A 368 14.06 21.77 5.23
N VAL A 369 15.02 21.87 6.14
CA VAL A 369 16.38 22.36 5.86
C VAL A 369 17.37 21.19 5.85
N LEU A 370 18.25 21.18 4.86
CA LEU A 370 19.34 20.22 4.73
C LEU A 370 20.40 20.43 5.83
N LEU A 371 20.76 19.37 6.56
CA LEU A 371 21.74 19.44 7.65
C LEU A 371 23.19 19.31 7.15
N ASP A 372 23.41 18.64 6.02
CA ASP A 372 24.72 18.51 5.37
C ASP A 372 24.73 19.26 4.03
N GLN A 373 25.54 20.32 3.96
CA GLN A 373 25.68 21.17 2.77
C GLN A 373 26.28 20.41 1.58
N ASN A 374 27.07 19.36 1.80
CA ASN A 374 27.64 18.56 0.71
C ASN A 374 26.63 17.57 0.12
N ALA A 375 25.63 17.16 0.90
CA ALA A 375 24.53 16.31 0.44
C ALA A 375 23.41 17.09 -0.28
N ALA A 376 23.38 18.42 -0.12
CA ALA A 376 22.37 19.32 -0.67
C ALA A 376 22.38 19.42 -2.21
N TYR A 377 23.49 19.11 -2.88
CA TYR A 377 23.58 19.20 -4.34
C TYR A 377 22.82 18.10 -5.06
N ASN A 378 22.62 16.95 -4.42
CA ASN A 378 22.07 15.78 -5.08
C ASN A 378 20.57 15.61 -4.87
N VAL A 379 19.95 16.29 -3.90
CA VAL A 379 18.50 16.16 -3.67
C VAL A 379 17.70 16.72 -4.85
N GLN A 380 16.80 15.91 -5.37
CA GLN A 380 15.94 16.20 -6.53
C GLN A 380 14.46 16.18 -6.13
N ILE A 381 13.63 16.79 -6.99
CA ILE A 381 12.17 16.59 -6.92
C ILE A 381 11.89 15.09 -7.11
N ASN A 382 10.88 14.59 -6.41
CA ASN A 382 10.49 13.18 -6.30
C ASN A 382 11.39 12.30 -5.44
N ASP A 383 12.50 12.80 -4.88
CA ASP A 383 13.26 12.04 -3.89
C ASP A 383 12.39 11.68 -2.68
N ILE A 384 12.67 10.52 -2.09
CA ILE A 384 11.86 9.93 -1.03
C ILE A 384 12.39 10.37 0.33
N ALA A 385 11.51 10.84 1.21
CA ALA A 385 11.83 11.22 2.58
C ALA A 385 11.26 10.22 3.58
N LEU A 386 12.11 9.64 4.41
CA LEU A 386 11.74 8.72 5.49
C LEU A 386 12.06 9.35 6.85
N LYS A 387 11.10 9.34 7.77
CA LYS A 387 11.29 9.86 9.13
C LYS A 387 12.30 9.00 9.90
N ILE A 388 13.22 9.61 10.64
CA ILE A 388 14.27 8.94 11.44
C ILE A 388 14.27 9.33 12.91
#